data_AF-A0A224YRM3-F1
#
_entry.id   AF-A0A224YRM3-F1
#
_cell.length_a   1.000
_cell.length_b   1.000
_cell.length_c   1.000
_cell.angle_alpha   90.00
_cell.angle_beta   90.00
_cell.angle_gamma   90.00
#
_symmetry.space_group_name_H-M   'P 1'
#
loop_
_entity.id
_entity.type
_entity.pdbx_description
1 polymer ?
#
loop_
_entity_poly.entity_id
_entity_poly.type
_entity_poly.pdbx_seq_one_letter_code
_entity_poly.pdbx_strand_id
1 'polypeptide(L)'
;MTGNSVQQKKVDIIKVLLVACRQCEARFLVRSLGGKLRVGLAEASLLTALAHAAALSPPHGDPKASKKRLEEAALLLKTAYCECPDYERIINALLEEGVDSLPKRCRLSPGIPLKPMLAHPTKAISEVLNRFEGSAFTCEFKYDGERAQIHLLEDGSVRIYSRNQEDNTGKYPEVVSRIRAAISPDTKTCILDSEAVAWDRPSQTILPFQTLSTRKRKETTEEEVKVQVCVFAFDLLYLNGESLVKEPLRKRRELLRTTLVEVPGETQLARSADLSTVEDIQEFLLESIKGSCEGLMVKSLDAGATYEIAKRSHNWLKLKKDYLDGVGDSVDAVVLGGYHGKGKRTGTFGCFLLACYDPDNEEFQTLCKIGTGFSEEELDQHSAFFKEHIIPAPKSYYRFDSSLAPDVWFEPCQVWEVRSADLSVSPVHKAALGLVDPEKGISLRFPRFIRIRDDKNPEDATSAQQVADLYNKQDHIKNKKAAVQETAADEDFY
;
A
#
# COMPACT_ATOMS: atom_id res chain seq x y z
N MET A 1 -24.72 1.62 -13.08
CA MET A 1 -25.01 2.24 -14.39
C MET A 1 -23.79 2.11 -15.30
N THR A 2 -23.90 1.38 -16.41
CA THR A 2 -22.83 1.11 -17.39
C THR A 2 -23.34 1.37 -18.82
N GLY A 3 -22.43 1.60 -19.78
CA GLY A 3 -22.75 1.84 -21.20
C GLY A 3 -22.73 3.31 -21.67
N ASN A 4 -23.14 3.52 -22.92
CA ASN A 4 -23.15 4.84 -23.56
C ASN A 4 -24.15 5.80 -22.88
N SER A 5 -23.79 7.09 -22.83
CA SER A 5 -24.57 8.17 -22.20
C SER A 5 -24.75 8.07 -20.66
N VAL A 6 -24.06 7.15 -19.98
CA VAL A 6 -24.13 7.05 -18.50
C VAL A 6 -23.65 8.31 -17.80
N GLN A 7 -22.67 9.02 -18.36
CA GLN A 7 -22.19 10.27 -17.78
C GLN A 7 -23.31 11.32 -17.72
N GLN A 8 -24.08 11.49 -18.80
CA GLN A 8 -25.21 12.41 -18.82
C GLN A 8 -26.27 12.00 -17.80
N LYS A 9 -26.63 10.71 -17.76
CA LYS A 9 -27.61 10.21 -16.78
C LYS A 9 -27.16 10.42 -15.32
N LYS A 10 -25.86 10.23 -15.03
CA LYS A 10 -25.29 10.53 -13.70
C LYS A 10 -25.42 12.02 -13.37
N VAL A 11 -25.08 12.89 -14.32
CA VAL A 11 -25.20 14.35 -14.17
C VAL A 11 -26.66 14.75 -13.91
N ASP A 12 -27.61 14.15 -14.63
CA ASP A 12 -29.03 14.47 -14.47
C ASP A 12 -29.57 14.05 -13.09
N ILE A 13 -29.18 12.89 -12.57
CA ILE A 13 -29.51 12.47 -11.19
C ILE A 13 -28.92 13.46 -10.17
N ILE A 14 -27.65 13.85 -10.35
CA ILE A 14 -26.99 14.80 -9.44
C ILE A 14 -27.71 16.15 -9.45
N LYS A 15 -28.14 16.64 -10.63
CA LYS A 15 -28.92 17.88 -10.74
C LYS A 15 -30.23 17.79 -9.97
N VAL A 16 -30.98 16.69 -10.13
CA VAL A 16 -32.24 16.48 -9.40
C VAL A 16 -32.02 16.52 -7.90
N LEU A 17 -31.00 15.83 -7.39
CA LEU A 17 -30.66 15.85 -5.97
C LEU A 17 -30.28 17.26 -5.49
N LEU A 18 -29.50 18.01 -6.27
CA LEU A 18 -29.09 19.38 -5.92
C LEU A 18 -30.26 20.36 -5.90
N VAL A 19 -31.21 20.25 -6.84
CA VAL A 19 -32.42 21.09 -6.86
C VAL A 19 -33.30 20.83 -5.65
N ALA A 20 -33.35 19.57 -5.18
CA ALA A 20 -34.12 19.19 -4.00
C ALA A 20 -33.45 19.56 -2.67
N CYS A 21 -32.13 19.81 -2.67
CA CYS A 21 -31.36 20.07 -1.45
C CYS A 21 -31.83 21.33 -0.72
N ARG A 22 -31.91 21.23 0.60
CA ARG A 22 -32.24 22.33 1.53
C ARG A 22 -31.07 22.60 2.47
N GLN A 23 -30.90 23.85 2.87
CA GLN A 23 -29.89 24.27 3.85
C GLN A 23 -28.48 23.76 3.51
N CYS A 24 -27.94 22.84 4.32
CA CYS A 24 -26.58 22.33 4.19
C CYS A 24 -26.47 21.00 3.41
N GLU A 25 -27.58 20.45 2.92
CA GLU A 25 -27.60 19.17 2.20
C GLU A 25 -26.70 19.20 0.95
N ALA A 26 -26.80 20.27 0.15
CA ALA A 26 -26.00 20.43 -1.07
C ALA A 26 -24.49 20.36 -0.79
N ARG A 27 -24.05 20.96 0.33
CA ARG A 27 -22.64 20.92 0.76
C ARG A 27 -22.17 19.49 1.01
N PHE A 28 -22.96 18.68 1.72
CA PHE A 28 -22.59 17.30 2.03
C PHE A 28 -22.75 16.38 0.82
N LEU A 29 -23.76 16.58 -0.01
CA LEU A 29 -23.94 15.85 -1.27
C LEU A 29 -22.74 16.03 -2.20
N VAL A 30 -22.32 17.28 -2.47
CA VAL A 30 -21.16 17.57 -3.32
C VAL A 30 -19.88 16.98 -2.72
N ARG A 31 -19.70 17.07 -1.40
CA ARG A 31 -18.55 16.46 -0.71
C ARG A 31 -18.54 14.93 -0.80
N SER A 32 -19.70 14.28 -0.70
CA SER A 32 -19.85 12.82 -0.87
C SER A 32 -19.51 12.39 -2.30
N LEU A 33 -20.06 13.08 -3.31
CA LEU A 33 -19.76 12.81 -4.72
C LEU A 33 -18.27 13.02 -5.05
N GLY A 34 -17.62 13.98 -4.39
CA GLY A 34 -16.19 14.21 -4.48
C GLY A 34 -15.33 13.24 -3.65
N GLY A 35 -15.94 12.26 -2.97
CA GLY A 35 -15.25 11.29 -2.11
C GLY A 35 -14.56 11.90 -0.88
N LYS A 36 -14.94 13.11 -0.46
CA LYS A 36 -14.25 13.91 0.56
C LYS A 36 -15.25 14.58 1.51
N LEU A 37 -15.87 13.79 2.38
CA LEU A 37 -16.94 14.25 3.29
C LEU A 37 -16.46 15.30 4.33
N ARG A 38 -15.22 15.16 4.82
CA ARG A 38 -14.55 16.12 5.72
C ARG A 38 -15.35 16.46 6.99
N VAL A 39 -15.89 15.45 7.67
CA VAL A 39 -16.65 15.60 8.93
C VAL A 39 -15.80 15.35 10.18
N GLY A 40 -14.51 15.01 10.03
CA GLY A 40 -13.61 14.72 11.16
C GLY A 40 -13.88 13.37 11.85
N LEU A 41 -14.88 12.62 11.38
CA LEU A 41 -15.25 11.29 11.84
C LEU A 41 -15.03 10.27 10.72
N ALA A 42 -14.60 9.07 11.08
CA ALA A 42 -14.33 7.96 10.16
C ALA A 42 -14.90 6.64 10.70
N GLU A 43 -14.55 5.53 10.07
CA GLU A 43 -15.03 4.17 10.38
C GLU A 43 -14.98 3.84 11.89
N ALA A 44 -13.85 4.09 12.56
CA ALA A 44 -13.71 3.79 14.00
C ALA A 44 -14.68 4.59 14.89
N SER A 45 -14.95 5.85 14.54
CA SER A 45 -15.92 6.70 15.23
C SER A 45 -17.34 6.22 14.97
N LEU A 46 -17.66 5.85 13.72
CA LEU A 46 -18.96 5.32 13.33
C LEU A 46 -19.29 4.03 14.07
N LEU A 47 -18.36 3.07 14.11
CA LEU A 47 -18.53 1.81 14.84
C LEU A 47 -18.76 2.06 16.34
N THR A 48 -18.00 2.98 16.94
CA THR A 48 -18.19 3.32 18.36
C THR A 48 -19.57 3.93 18.61
N ALA A 49 -20.00 4.87 17.75
CA ALA A 49 -21.31 5.50 17.83
C ALA A 49 -22.47 4.50 17.62
N LEU A 50 -22.33 3.58 16.66
CA LEU A 50 -23.33 2.54 16.38
C LEU A 50 -23.47 1.57 17.56
N ALA A 51 -22.35 1.15 18.15
CA ALA A 51 -22.37 0.30 19.33
C ALA A 51 -23.01 0.98 20.54
N HIS A 52 -22.69 2.26 20.76
CA HIS A 52 -23.31 3.04 21.83
C HIS A 52 -24.81 3.22 21.59
N ALA A 53 -25.23 3.51 20.35
CA ALA A 53 -26.65 3.64 20.00
C ALA A 53 -27.40 2.33 20.30
N ALA A 54 -26.85 1.19 19.88
CA ALA A 54 -27.45 -0.13 20.13
C ALA A 54 -27.48 -0.53 21.62
N ALA A 55 -26.57 0.01 22.46
CA ALA A 55 -26.55 -0.26 23.89
C ALA A 55 -27.44 0.70 24.71
N LEU A 56 -27.52 1.97 24.30
CA LEU A 56 -28.31 3.02 24.96
C LEU A 56 -29.78 3.01 24.52
N SER A 57 -30.05 2.53 23.31
CA SER A 57 -31.40 2.44 22.73
C SER A 57 -31.53 1.10 22.04
N PRO A 58 -31.52 -0.02 22.80
CA PRO A 58 -31.60 -1.34 22.22
C PRO A 58 -32.92 -1.51 21.48
N PRO A 59 -32.93 -2.20 20.32
CA PRO A 59 -34.17 -2.48 19.59
C PRO A 59 -35.17 -3.29 20.42
N HIS A 60 -34.64 -4.16 21.28
CA HIS A 60 -35.38 -5.00 22.21
C HIS A 60 -34.70 -4.99 23.59
N GLY A 61 -35.48 -4.81 24.65
CA GLY A 61 -35.00 -4.81 26.04
C GLY A 61 -34.70 -3.41 26.62
N ASP A 62 -34.14 -3.39 27.82
CA ASP A 62 -33.90 -2.15 28.56
C ASP A 62 -32.55 -1.51 28.23
N PRO A 63 -32.48 -0.17 28.10
CA PRO A 63 -31.24 0.58 27.98
C PRO A 63 -30.22 0.24 29.08
N LYS A 64 -28.97 -0.03 28.70
CA LYS A 64 -27.87 -0.25 29.66
C LYS A 64 -26.78 0.79 29.47
N ALA A 65 -26.86 1.86 30.24
CA ALA A 65 -26.04 3.07 30.09
C ALA A 65 -24.78 3.14 30.99
N SER A 66 -24.17 2.00 31.34
CA SER A 66 -22.92 2.04 32.10
C SER A 66 -21.73 2.25 31.17
N LYS A 67 -20.72 3.02 31.61
CA LYS A 67 -19.46 3.22 30.86
C LYS A 67 -18.84 1.89 30.44
N LYS A 68 -18.80 0.92 31.36
CA LYS A 68 -18.30 -0.43 31.10
C LYS A 68 -19.07 -1.13 29.97
N ARG A 69 -20.41 -1.02 29.95
CA ARG A 69 -21.23 -1.64 28.91
C ARG A 69 -21.00 -0.99 27.54
N LEU A 70 -20.82 0.33 27.49
CA LEU A 70 -20.51 1.04 26.24
C LEU A 70 -19.16 0.60 25.66
N GLU A 71 -18.14 0.46 26.52
CA GLU A 71 -16.82 -0.05 26.13
C GLU A 71 -16.89 -1.50 25.62
N GLU A 72 -17.61 -2.37 26.32
CA GLU A 72 -17.86 -3.76 25.89
C GLU A 72 -18.59 -3.82 24.55
N ALA A 73 -19.67 -3.05 24.39
CA ALA A 73 -20.44 -2.99 23.14
C ALA A 73 -19.59 -2.50 21.97
N ALA A 74 -18.79 -1.45 22.19
CA ALA A 74 -17.88 -0.93 21.18
C ALA A 74 -16.81 -1.95 20.79
N LEU A 75 -16.30 -2.74 21.74
CA LEU A 75 -15.37 -3.83 21.46
C LEU A 75 -16.03 -4.92 20.62
N LEU A 76 -17.23 -5.39 21.01
CA LEU A 76 -17.97 -6.43 20.28
C LEU A 76 -18.24 -6.02 18.83
N LEU A 77 -18.73 -4.79 18.60
CA LEU A 77 -19.00 -4.30 17.25
C LEU A 77 -17.73 -4.14 16.42
N LYS A 78 -16.66 -3.59 17.01
CA LYS A 78 -15.36 -3.47 16.30
C LYS A 78 -14.81 -4.83 15.92
N THR A 79 -14.86 -5.81 16.82
CA THR A 79 -14.43 -7.19 16.54
C THR A 79 -15.26 -7.82 15.43
N ALA A 80 -16.59 -7.71 15.51
CA ALA A 80 -17.50 -8.23 14.49
C ALA A 80 -17.25 -7.60 13.12
N TYR A 81 -17.09 -6.27 13.04
CA TYR A 81 -16.78 -5.58 11.79
C TYR A 81 -15.40 -5.93 11.24
N CYS A 82 -14.42 -6.14 12.12
CA CYS A 82 -13.10 -6.61 11.73
C CYS A 82 -13.17 -7.99 11.05
N GLU A 83 -13.89 -8.95 11.63
CA GLU A 83 -14.05 -10.31 11.12
C GLU A 83 -15.04 -10.42 9.94
N CYS A 84 -16.03 -9.54 9.89
CA CYS A 84 -17.12 -9.52 8.93
C CYS A 84 -17.50 -8.05 8.63
N PRO A 85 -16.75 -7.34 7.76
CA PRO A 85 -16.98 -5.94 7.40
C PRO A 85 -18.18 -5.78 6.44
N ASP A 86 -19.33 -6.32 6.86
CA ASP A 86 -20.61 -6.29 6.18
C ASP A 86 -21.62 -5.56 7.06
N TYR A 87 -21.93 -4.32 6.70
CA TYR A 87 -22.88 -3.50 7.46
C TYR A 87 -24.29 -4.09 7.44
N GLU A 88 -24.72 -4.73 6.35
CA GLU A 88 -26.07 -5.30 6.27
C GLU A 88 -26.23 -6.42 7.30
N ARG A 89 -25.26 -7.34 7.35
CA ARG A 89 -25.27 -8.44 8.31
C ARG A 89 -25.15 -7.97 9.75
N ILE A 90 -24.29 -6.98 10.02
CA ILE A 90 -24.11 -6.39 11.36
C ILE A 90 -25.38 -5.68 11.82
N ILE A 91 -25.97 -4.83 10.97
CA ILE A 91 -27.15 -4.06 11.32
C ILE A 91 -28.35 -4.99 11.56
N ASN A 92 -28.53 -6.04 10.75
CA ASN A 92 -29.59 -7.03 10.98
C ASN A 92 -29.41 -7.75 12.32
N ALA A 93 -28.18 -8.19 12.65
CA ALA A 93 -27.90 -8.82 13.94
C ALA A 93 -28.14 -7.86 15.13
N LEU A 94 -27.74 -6.59 14.98
CA LEU A 94 -28.00 -5.56 15.98
C LEU A 94 -29.50 -5.34 16.20
N LEU A 95 -30.28 -5.22 15.12
CA LEU A 95 -31.72 -4.94 15.18
C LEU A 95 -32.52 -6.11 15.75
N GLU A 96 -32.17 -7.35 15.41
CA GLU A 96 -32.92 -8.54 15.82
C GLU A 96 -32.59 -9.03 17.22
N GLU A 97 -31.31 -8.99 17.63
CA GLU A 97 -30.85 -9.65 18.87
C GLU A 97 -29.89 -8.78 19.70
N GLY A 98 -29.59 -7.55 19.26
CA GLY A 98 -28.71 -6.63 19.97
C GLY A 98 -27.22 -6.98 19.88
N VAL A 99 -26.40 -6.20 20.59
CA VAL A 99 -24.93 -6.22 20.47
C VAL A 99 -24.29 -7.55 20.88
N ASP A 100 -24.89 -8.28 21.83
CA ASP A 100 -24.32 -9.53 22.36
C ASP A 100 -24.42 -10.70 21.36
N SER A 101 -25.26 -10.57 20.32
CA SER A 101 -25.42 -11.57 19.26
C SER A 101 -24.29 -11.54 18.23
N LEU A 102 -23.57 -10.41 18.12
CA LEU A 102 -22.59 -10.15 17.06
C LEU A 102 -21.51 -11.24 16.96
N PRO A 103 -20.89 -11.75 18.04
CA PRO A 103 -19.88 -12.80 17.92
C PRO A 103 -20.42 -14.15 17.42
N LYS A 104 -21.74 -14.34 17.46
CA LYS A 104 -22.39 -15.56 16.94
C LYS A 104 -22.79 -15.39 15.48
N ARG A 105 -23.30 -14.20 15.10
CA ARG A 105 -23.87 -13.96 13.77
C ARG A 105 -22.90 -13.37 12.76
N CYS A 106 -21.90 -12.62 13.21
CA CYS A 106 -20.93 -11.91 12.39
C CYS A 106 -19.53 -12.49 12.62
N ARG A 107 -19.34 -13.74 12.18
CA ARG A 107 -18.07 -14.46 12.29
C ARG A 107 -17.30 -14.40 10.99
N LEU A 108 -15.98 -14.54 11.10
CA LEU A 108 -15.12 -14.79 9.95
C LEU A 108 -15.64 -16.00 9.15
N SER A 109 -15.84 -15.81 7.86
CA SER A 109 -16.30 -16.86 6.94
C SER A 109 -15.69 -16.66 5.55
N PRO A 110 -15.28 -17.74 4.87
CA PRO A 110 -14.86 -17.68 3.46
C PRO A 110 -15.92 -16.98 2.61
N GLY A 111 -15.48 -16.17 1.64
CA GLY A 111 -16.37 -15.34 0.82
C GLY A 111 -16.66 -13.95 1.38
N ILE A 112 -16.39 -13.65 2.65
CA ILE A 112 -16.45 -12.29 3.20
C ILE A 112 -15.03 -11.83 3.55
N PRO A 113 -14.50 -10.75 2.94
CA PRO A 113 -13.14 -10.31 3.22
C PRO A 113 -13.00 -9.82 4.65
N LEU A 114 -11.85 -10.03 5.29
CA LEU A 114 -11.54 -9.42 6.58
C LEU A 114 -10.52 -8.28 6.45
N LYS A 115 -10.52 -7.36 7.42
CA LYS A 115 -9.53 -6.29 7.46
C LYS A 115 -8.13 -6.88 7.73
N PRO A 116 -7.10 -6.54 6.95
CA PRO A 116 -5.78 -7.13 7.15
C PRO A 116 -5.09 -6.61 8.42
N MET A 117 -4.23 -7.45 9.00
CA MET A 117 -3.24 -7.02 10.01
C MET A 117 -2.17 -6.14 9.34
N LEU A 118 -1.78 -5.05 10.01
CA LEU A 118 -0.82 -4.06 9.49
C LEU A 118 0.47 -4.05 10.31
N ALA A 119 1.58 -3.69 9.66
CA ALA A 119 2.90 -3.65 10.30
C ALA A 119 3.37 -2.24 10.68
N HIS A 120 4.08 -2.15 11.80
CA HIS A 120 4.79 -0.96 12.26
C HIS A 120 6.12 -0.77 11.49
N PRO A 121 6.43 0.44 11.00
CA PRO A 121 7.75 0.72 10.43
C PRO A 121 8.82 0.69 11.53
N THR A 122 9.97 0.12 11.20
CA THR A 122 11.13 0.01 12.10
C THR A 122 12.36 0.57 11.40
N LYS A 123 13.14 1.39 12.11
CA LYS A 123 14.27 2.14 11.53
C LYS A 123 15.63 1.47 11.70
N ALA A 124 15.73 0.51 12.61
CA ALA A 124 16.98 -0.20 12.87
C ALA A 124 16.72 -1.66 13.25
N ILE A 125 17.66 -2.55 12.92
CA ILE A 125 17.60 -3.96 13.34
C ILE A 125 17.63 -4.08 14.87
N SER A 126 18.38 -3.21 15.56
CA SER A 126 18.41 -3.17 17.03
C SER A 126 17.03 -2.87 17.64
N GLU A 127 16.20 -2.05 16.99
CA GLU A 127 14.82 -1.79 17.43
C GLU A 127 13.95 -3.04 17.35
N VAL A 128 14.19 -3.94 16.37
CA VAL A 128 13.52 -5.24 16.27
C VAL A 128 13.84 -6.11 17.48
N LEU A 129 15.13 -6.27 17.80
CA LEU A 129 15.57 -7.11 18.92
C LEU A 129 15.08 -6.56 20.26
N ASN A 130 15.16 -5.24 20.44
CA ASN A 130 14.64 -4.57 21.63
C ASN A 130 13.12 -4.71 21.76
N ARG A 131 12.38 -4.74 20.65
CA ARG A 131 10.91 -4.90 20.67
C ARG A 131 10.50 -6.29 21.10
N PHE A 132 11.21 -7.31 20.64
CA PHE A 132 10.82 -8.70 20.89
C PHE A 132 11.45 -9.28 22.16
N GLU A 133 12.43 -8.61 22.79
CA GLU A 133 12.98 -8.93 24.13
C GLU A 133 13.25 -10.43 24.37
N GLY A 134 13.89 -11.10 23.41
CA GLY A 134 14.20 -12.54 23.50
C GLY A 134 13.03 -13.48 23.16
N SER A 135 11.89 -12.96 22.75
CA SER A 135 10.79 -13.74 22.18
C SER A 135 11.17 -14.26 20.79
N ALA A 136 10.70 -15.47 20.46
CA ALA A 136 10.89 -16.04 19.13
C ALA A 136 10.10 -15.24 18.08
N PHE A 137 10.78 -14.85 17.01
CA PHE A 137 10.19 -14.21 15.84
C PHE A 137 10.72 -14.85 14.56
N THR A 138 10.04 -14.56 13.45
CA THR A 138 10.47 -14.93 12.11
C THR A 138 10.66 -13.69 11.25
N CYS A 139 11.66 -13.72 10.38
CA CYS A 139 11.88 -12.75 9.32
C CYS A 139 11.37 -13.36 8.01
N GLU A 140 10.52 -12.65 7.30
CA GLU A 140 10.02 -13.03 5.98
C GLU A 140 10.37 -11.97 4.95
N PHE A 141 10.56 -12.40 3.70
CA PHE A 141 10.73 -11.47 2.60
C PHE A 141 9.50 -10.57 2.46
N LYS A 142 9.74 -9.26 2.38
CA LYS A 142 8.71 -8.27 2.14
C LYS A 142 8.56 -8.03 0.64
N TYR A 143 7.75 -8.87 0.01
CA TYR A 143 7.45 -8.78 -1.42
C TYR A 143 6.87 -7.42 -1.84
N ASP A 144 7.20 -6.99 -3.05
CA ASP A 144 6.71 -5.76 -3.69
C ASP A 144 5.58 -6.07 -4.69
N GLY A 145 4.38 -6.31 -4.18
CA GLY A 145 3.24 -6.72 -4.97
C GLY A 145 1.94 -6.04 -4.56
N GLU A 146 0.85 -6.76 -4.81
CA GLU A 146 -0.46 -6.43 -4.26
C GLU A 146 -0.90 -7.51 -3.29
N ARG A 147 -1.21 -7.11 -2.05
CA ARG A 147 -1.80 -8.03 -1.06
C ARG A 147 -3.11 -8.63 -1.59
N ALA A 148 -3.14 -9.95 -1.62
CA ALA A 148 -4.25 -10.78 -2.09
C ALA A 148 -4.71 -11.69 -0.94
N GLN A 149 -5.91 -11.45 -0.45
CA GLN A 149 -6.58 -12.32 0.51
C GLN A 149 -7.42 -13.33 -0.28
N ILE A 150 -7.00 -14.60 -0.29
CA ILE A 150 -7.57 -15.63 -1.15
C ILE A 150 -8.49 -16.53 -0.30
N HIS A 151 -9.75 -16.65 -0.70
CA HIS A 151 -10.77 -17.43 -0.02
C HIS A 151 -11.13 -18.62 -0.89
N LEU A 152 -10.97 -19.84 -0.36
CA LEU A 152 -11.56 -21.06 -0.93
C LEU A 152 -12.88 -21.33 -0.21
N LEU A 153 -13.98 -21.35 -0.97
CA LEU A 153 -15.33 -21.61 -0.48
C LEU A 153 -15.67 -23.11 -0.55
N GLU A 154 -16.73 -23.51 0.14
CA GLU A 154 -17.14 -24.92 0.27
C GLU A 154 -17.60 -25.54 -1.06
N ASP A 155 -18.12 -24.73 -1.98
CA ASP A 155 -18.42 -25.13 -3.36
C ASP A 155 -17.15 -25.26 -4.25
N GLY A 156 -15.98 -24.96 -3.68
CA GLY A 156 -14.69 -24.94 -4.34
C GLY A 156 -14.47 -23.73 -5.23
N SER A 157 -15.33 -22.71 -5.18
CA SER A 157 -15.09 -21.42 -5.81
C SER A 157 -14.02 -20.64 -5.03
N VAL A 158 -13.31 -19.78 -5.74
CA VAL A 158 -12.23 -18.96 -5.19
C VAL A 158 -12.61 -17.50 -5.30
N ARG A 159 -12.39 -16.73 -4.23
CA ARG A 159 -12.49 -15.27 -4.26
C ARG A 159 -11.20 -14.62 -3.80
N ILE A 160 -10.86 -13.50 -4.42
CA ILE A 160 -9.61 -12.78 -4.12
C ILE A 160 -9.96 -11.36 -3.75
N TYR A 161 -9.56 -10.93 -2.56
CA TYR A 161 -9.83 -9.59 -2.07
C TYR A 161 -8.55 -8.79 -1.90
N SER A 162 -8.62 -7.49 -2.22
CA SER A 162 -7.53 -6.56 -2.00
C SER A 162 -7.36 -6.23 -0.52
N ARG A 163 -6.24 -5.57 -0.19
CA ARG A 163 -6.01 -4.95 1.14
C ARG A 163 -7.18 -4.10 1.64
N ASN A 164 -7.94 -3.47 0.74
CA ASN A 164 -9.08 -2.60 1.05
C ASN A 164 -10.43 -3.28 0.84
N GLN A 165 -10.47 -4.63 0.85
CA GLN A 165 -11.67 -5.44 0.72
C GLN A 165 -12.37 -5.30 -0.65
N GLU A 166 -11.66 -4.79 -1.66
CA GLU A 166 -12.17 -4.77 -3.03
C GLU A 166 -12.09 -6.17 -3.64
N ASP A 167 -13.16 -6.60 -4.31
CA ASP A 167 -13.18 -7.87 -5.03
C ASP A 167 -12.29 -7.78 -6.28
N ASN A 168 -11.17 -8.50 -6.23
CA ASN A 168 -10.16 -8.63 -7.26
C ASN A 168 -10.22 -10.00 -7.95
N THR A 169 -11.27 -10.80 -7.73
CA THR A 169 -11.39 -12.15 -8.30
C THR A 169 -11.26 -12.11 -9.83
N GLY A 170 -11.98 -11.20 -10.50
CA GLY A 170 -11.91 -11.04 -11.97
C GLY A 170 -10.63 -10.38 -12.49
N LYS A 171 -9.72 -9.93 -11.62
CA LYS A 171 -8.40 -9.37 -11.98
C LYS A 171 -7.32 -10.46 -12.11
N TYR A 172 -7.53 -11.58 -11.42
CA TYR A 172 -6.57 -12.69 -11.34
C TYR A 172 -7.22 -14.04 -11.72
N PRO A 173 -7.77 -14.17 -12.94
CA PRO A 173 -8.39 -15.43 -13.39
C PRO A 173 -7.42 -16.62 -13.30
N GLU A 174 -6.14 -16.38 -13.59
CA GLU A 174 -5.11 -17.42 -13.56
C GLU A 174 -4.72 -17.83 -12.13
N VAL A 175 -4.88 -16.95 -11.15
CA VAL A 175 -4.69 -17.34 -9.74
C VAL A 175 -5.87 -18.18 -9.27
N VAL A 176 -7.09 -17.84 -9.70
CA VAL A 176 -8.29 -18.62 -9.42
C VAL A 176 -8.17 -20.05 -9.96
N SER A 177 -7.65 -20.23 -11.18
CA SER A 177 -7.45 -21.56 -11.77
C SER A 177 -6.35 -22.37 -11.08
N ARG A 178 -5.23 -21.73 -10.70
CA ARG A 178 -4.06 -22.41 -10.11
C ARG A 178 -4.19 -22.72 -8.63
N ILE A 179 -4.82 -21.85 -7.83
CA ILE A 179 -4.81 -22.00 -6.37
C ILE A 179 -5.48 -23.31 -5.92
N ARG A 180 -6.49 -23.78 -6.67
CA ARG A 180 -7.17 -25.04 -6.36
C ARG A 180 -6.23 -26.26 -6.49
N ALA A 181 -5.28 -26.22 -7.40
CA ALA A 181 -4.25 -27.25 -7.54
C ALA A 181 -3.13 -27.11 -6.50
N ALA A 182 -2.90 -25.90 -6.00
CA ALA A 182 -1.90 -25.60 -4.97
C ALA A 182 -2.42 -25.80 -3.53
N ILE A 183 -3.70 -26.15 -3.34
CA ILE A 183 -4.28 -26.43 -2.02
C ILE A 183 -4.39 -27.94 -1.83
N SER A 184 -4.08 -28.41 -0.62
CA SER A 184 -4.15 -29.83 -0.28
C SER A 184 -5.56 -30.41 -0.48
N PRO A 185 -5.70 -31.67 -0.96
CA PRO A 185 -7.02 -32.26 -1.26
C PRO A 185 -7.98 -32.33 -0.06
N ASP A 186 -7.45 -32.38 1.16
CA ASP A 186 -8.23 -32.43 2.41
C ASP A 186 -8.80 -31.07 2.83
N THR A 187 -8.39 -29.99 2.15
CA THR A 187 -8.85 -28.63 2.43
C THR A 187 -10.12 -28.32 1.66
N LYS A 188 -11.23 -28.17 2.40
CA LYS A 188 -12.54 -27.79 1.86
C LYS A 188 -12.74 -26.29 1.82
N THR A 189 -12.26 -25.59 2.86
CA THR A 189 -12.39 -24.13 2.98
C THR A 189 -11.14 -23.55 3.61
N CYS A 190 -10.67 -22.41 3.10
CA CYS A 190 -9.56 -21.70 3.72
C CYS A 190 -9.56 -20.20 3.38
N ILE A 191 -8.81 -19.43 4.16
CA ILE A 191 -8.49 -18.03 3.89
C ILE A 191 -6.98 -17.85 4.00
N LEU A 192 -6.32 -17.61 2.87
CA LEU A 192 -4.90 -17.31 2.77
C LEU A 192 -4.66 -15.80 2.75
N ASP A 193 -3.64 -15.36 3.47
CA ASP A 193 -3.08 -14.01 3.34
C ASP A 193 -1.78 -14.09 2.54
N SER A 194 -1.71 -13.36 1.44
CA SER A 194 -0.64 -13.52 0.46
C SER A 194 -0.31 -12.21 -0.26
N GLU A 195 0.83 -12.19 -0.94
CA GLU A 195 1.20 -11.11 -1.86
C GLU A 195 1.20 -11.66 -3.30
N ALA A 196 0.43 -11.05 -4.20
CA ALA A 196 0.51 -11.34 -5.63
C ALA A 196 1.58 -10.45 -6.26
N VAL A 197 2.63 -11.07 -6.80
CA VAL A 197 3.84 -10.39 -7.29
C VAL A 197 4.00 -10.67 -8.78
N ALA A 198 4.33 -9.66 -9.59
CA ALA A 198 4.62 -9.87 -11.00
C ALA A 198 5.83 -10.81 -11.14
N TRP A 199 5.72 -11.79 -12.03
CA TRP A 199 6.69 -12.87 -12.15
C TRP A 199 7.06 -13.12 -13.60
N ASP A 200 8.35 -13.28 -13.85
CA ASP A 200 8.86 -13.72 -15.13
C ASP A 200 9.05 -15.24 -15.13
N ARG A 201 8.21 -15.96 -15.88
CA ARG A 201 8.25 -17.42 -15.92
C ARG A 201 9.54 -17.99 -16.53
N PRO A 202 10.08 -17.45 -17.64
CA PRO A 202 11.33 -17.96 -18.21
C PRO A 202 12.52 -17.83 -17.27
N SER A 203 12.76 -16.65 -16.71
CA SER A 203 13.91 -16.44 -15.81
C SER A 203 13.66 -16.88 -14.37
N GLN A 204 12.41 -17.22 -14.01
CA GLN A 204 12.01 -17.53 -12.63
C GLN A 204 12.38 -16.41 -11.63
N THR A 205 12.12 -15.16 -12.02
CA THR A 205 12.44 -13.99 -11.21
C THR A 205 11.25 -13.09 -10.92
N ILE A 206 11.34 -12.36 -9.81
CA ILE A 206 10.39 -11.31 -9.45
C ILE A 206 10.56 -10.11 -10.39
N LEU A 207 9.43 -9.59 -10.88
CA LEU A 207 9.37 -8.37 -11.66
C LEU A 207 8.93 -7.17 -10.79
N PRO A 208 9.33 -5.94 -11.15
CA PRO A 208 8.96 -4.74 -10.37
C PRO A 208 7.45 -4.52 -10.28
N PHE A 209 7.00 -3.89 -9.20
CA PHE A 209 5.59 -3.52 -9.01
C PHE A 209 5.01 -2.69 -10.16
N GLN A 210 5.82 -1.87 -10.84
CA GLN A 210 5.35 -1.12 -12.02
C GLN A 210 4.80 -2.06 -13.10
N THR A 211 5.44 -3.20 -13.33
CA THR A 211 4.96 -4.22 -14.26
C THR A 211 3.61 -4.77 -13.82
N LEU A 212 3.46 -5.10 -12.53
CA LEU A 212 2.19 -5.54 -11.95
C LEU A 212 1.07 -4.51 -12.16
N SER A 213 1.39 -3.22 -11.98
CA SER A 213 0.42 -2.12 -12.09
C SER A 213 -0.15 -1.91 -13.49
N THR A 214 0.49 -2.47 -14.53
CA THR A 214 -0.01 -2.44 -15.92
C THR A 214 -1.12 -3.45 -16.18
N ARG A 215 -1.38 -4.38 -15.25
CA ARG A 215 -2.47 -5.34 -15.38
C ARG A 215 -3.83 -4.64 -15.45
N LYS A 216 -4.72 -5.20 -16.27
CA LYS A 216 -6.12 -4.75 -16.35
C LYS A 216 -6.76 -4.85 -14.96
N ARG A 217 -7.58 -3.86 -14.61
CA ARG A 217 -8.18 -3.74 -13.27
C ARG A 217 -9.47 -4.53 -13.09
N LYS A 218 -10.12 -5.00 -14.16
CA LYS A 218 -11.41 -5.72 -14.13
C LYS A 218 -11.55 -6.72 -15.27
N GLU A 219 -12.24 -7.82 -14.99
CA GLU A 219 -12.81 -8.79 -15.94
C GLU A 219 -11.85 -9.14 -17.10
N THR A 220 -10.80 -9.90 -16.77
CA THR A 220 -9.82 -10.42 -17.71
C THR A 220 -9.99 -11.94 -17.81
N THR A 221 -9.88 -12.52 -19.01
CA THR A 221 -9.80 -13.98 -19.17
C THR A 221 -8.34 -14.43 -19.04
N GLU A 222 -8.10 -15.70 -18.77
CA GLU A 222 -6.73 -16.21 -18.56
C GLU A 222 -5.85 -15.99 -19.81
N GLU A 223 -6.41 -16.08 -21.01
CA GLU A 223 -5.70 -15.89 -22.28
C GLU A 223 -5.28 -14.42 -22.52
N GLU A 224 -5.96 -13.47 -21.88
CA GLU A 224 -5.64 -12.04 -21.99
C GLU A 224 -4.54 -11.59 -21.00
N VAL A 225 -4.13 -12.48 -20.08
CA VAL A 225 -3.14 -12.16 -19.04
C VAL A 225 -1.73 -12.10 -19.64
N LYS A 226 -1.25 -10.87 -19.87
CA LYS A 226 0.12 -10.62 -20.36
C LYS A 226 1.17 -10.68 -19.25
N VAL A 227 0.88 -10.11 -18.08
CA VAL A 227 1.81 -10.06 -16.94
C VAL A 227 1.45 -11.20 -15.99
N GLN A 228 2.28 -12.23 -15.93
CA GLN A 228 2.09 -13.35 -15.01
C GLN A 228 2.38 -12.92 -13.57
N VAL A 229 1.78 -13.62 -12.60
CA VAL A 229 2.03 -13.41 -11.18
C VAL A 229 2.34 -14.72 -10.48
N CYS A 230 3.17 -14.62 -9.44
CA CYS A 230 3.36 -15.63 -8.42
C CYS A 230 2.73 -15.13 -7.11
N VAL A 231 1.99 -16.01 -6.45
CA VAL A 231 1.39 -15.75 -5.13
C VAL A 231 2.36 -16.21 -4.06
N PHE A 232 2.76 -15.32 -3.16
CA PHE A 232 3.57 -15.65 -1.98
C PHE A 232 2.70 -15.61 -0.73
N ALA A 233 2.26 -16.78 -0.26
CA ALA A 233 1.41 -16.93 0.91
C ALA A 233 2.23 -16.82 2.20
N PHE A 234 1.77 -16.00 3.15
CA PHE A 234 2.49 -15.71 4.38
C PHE A 234 1.67 -15.88 5.66
N ASP A 235 0.36 -16.15 5.57
CA ASP A 235 -0.47 -16.49 6.72
C ASP A 235 -1.70 -17.32 6.30
N LEU A 236 -2.27 -18.07 7.26
CA LEU A 236 -3.50 -18.84 7.11
C LEU A 236 -4.48 -18.42 8.22
N LEU A 237 -5.61 -17.86 7.82
CA LEU A 237 -6.54 -17.17 8.72
C LEU A 237 -7.77 -18.01 9.06
N TYR A 238 -8.07 -18.99 8.23
CA TYR A 238 -9.21 -19.90 8.37
C TYR A 238 -8.90 -21.21 7.68
N LEU A 239 -9.32 -22.33 8.28
CA LEU A 239 -9.17 -23.66 7.71
C LEU A 239 -10.34 -24.56 8.13
N ASN A 240 -11.04 -25.15 7.16
CA ASN A 240 -12.01 -26.23 7.37
C ASN A 240 -13.03 -26.00 8.50
N GLY A 241 -13.66 -24.83 8.55
CA GLY A 241 -14.65 -24.49 9.57
C GLY A 241 -14.10 -23.66 10.73
N GLU A 242 -12.77 -23.65 10.93
CA GLU A 242 -12.12 -23.05 12.09
C GLU A 242 -11.43 -21.72 11.75
N SER A 243 -11.72 -20.70 12.56
CA SER A 243 -11.02 -19.41 12.50
C SER A 243 -9.71 -19.50 13.26
N LEU A 244 -8.61 -19.13 12.61
CA LEU A 244 -7.26 -19.21 13.18
C LEU A 244 -6.77 -17.86 13.71
N VAL A 245 -7.56 -16.78 13.61
CA VAL A 245 -7.09 -15.41 13.95
C VAL A 245 -6.67 -15.25 15.42
N LYS A 246 -7.15 -16.13 16.31
CA LYS A 246 -6.79 -16.16 17.74
C LYS A 246 -5.65 -17.13 18.06
N GLU A 247 -5.21 -17.93 17.10
CA GLU A 247 -4.09 -18.85 17.26
C GLU A 247 -2.76 -18.12 17.05
N PRO A 248 -1.66 -18.55 17.69
CA PRO A 248 -0.34 -17.97 17.48
C PRO A 248 0.19 -18.22 16.05
N LEU A 249 1.02 -17.31 15.54
CA LEU A 249 1.56 -17.38 14.17
C LEU A 249 2.28 -18.71 13.91
N ARG A 250 2.99 -19.27 14.89
CA ARG A 250 3.64 -20.58 14.75
C ARG A 250 2.67 -21.65 14.25
N LYS A 251 1.51 -21.79 14.92
CA LYS A 251 0.47 -22.76 14.55
C LYS A 251 -0.16 -22.44 13.20
N ARG A 252 -0.45 -21.17 12.92
CA ARG A 252 -1.01 -20.75 11.61
C ARG A 252 -0.05 -21.06 10.47
N ARG A 253 1.25 -20.83 10.67
CA ARG A 253 2.31 -21.10 9.70
C ARG A 253 2.55 -22.60 9.48
N GLU A 254 2.49 -23.40 10.53
CA GLU A 254 2.55 -24.86 10.43
C GLU A 254 1.38 -25.41 9.60
N LEU A 255 0.16 -24.95 9.89
CA LEU A 255 -1.03 -25.31 9.10
C LEU A 255 -0.95 -24.79 7.66
N LEU A 256 -0.41 -23.59 7.43
CA LEU A 256 -0.19 -23.05 6.08
C LEU A 256 0.72 -23.97 5.27
N ARG A 257 1.84 -24.44 5.86
CA ARG A 257 2.81 -25.32 5.20
C ARG A 257 2.25 -26.68 4.83
N THR A 258 1.26 -27.19 5.57
CA THR A 258 0.59 -28.45 5.23
C THR A 258 -0.61 -28.27 4.31
N THR A 259 -1.21 -27.08 4.31
CA THR A 259 -2.36 -26.73 3.46
C THR A 259 -1.95 -26.37 2.05
N LEU A 260 -0.80 -25.71 1.88
CA LEU A 260 -0.33 -25.19 0.60
C LEU A 260 0.78 -26.08 0.03
N VAL A 261 0.59 -26.53 -1.21
CA VAL A 261 1.61 -27.21 -2.01
C VAL A 261 2.28 -26.18 -2.91
N GLU A 262 3.57 -25.96 -2.72
CA GLU A 262 4.32 -24.97 -3.50
C GLU A 262 4.48 -25.40 -4.96
N VAL A 263 4.13 -24.50 -5.87
CA VAL A 263 4.34 -24.61 -7.31
C VAL A 263 5.23 -23.44 -7.73
N PRO A 264 6.50 -23.68 -8.07
CA PRO A 264 7.46 -22.63 -8.44
C PRO A 264 6.92 -21.70 -9.53
N GLY A 265 7.06 -20.40 -9.29
CA GLY A 265 6.58 -19.34 -10.18
C GLY A 265 5.06 -19.14 -10.25
N GLU A 266 4.27 -19.90 -9.47
CA GLU A 266 2.81 -19.78 -9.43
C GLU A 266 2.29 -19.50 -8.03
N THR A 267 2.57 -20.38 -7.07
CA THR A 267 2.09 -20.27 -5.69
C THR A 267 3.15 -20.84 -4.77
N GLN A 268 3.73 -20.00 -3.92
CA GLN A 268 4.84 -20.33 -3.04
C GLN A 268 4.56 -19.79 -1.64
N LEU A 269 5.27 -20.32 -0.65
CA LEU A 269 5.32 -19.73 0.67
C LEU A 269 6.24 -18.51 0.66
N ALA A 270 5.94 -17.53 1.50
CA ALA A 270 6.85 -16.43 1.74
C ALA A 270 8.17 -16.98 2.30
N ARG A 271 9.29 -16.62 1.66
CA ARG A 271 10.61 -17.04 2.10
C ARG A 271 10.86 -16.49 3.50
N SER A 272 11.15 -17.39 4.44
CA SER A 272 11.20 -17.08 5.87
C SER A 272 12.44 -17.68 6.54
N ALA A 273 12.97 -17.02 7.56
CA ALA A 273 14.00 -17.53 8.45
C ALA A 273 13.70 -17.13 9.91
N ASP A 274 13.85 -18.05 10.84
CA ASP A 274 13.70 -17.78 12.27
C ASP A 274 15.08 -17.39 12.82
N LEU A 275 15.31 -16.09 12.98
CA LEU A 275 16.62 -15.49 13.25
C LEU A 275 16.63 -14.80 14.63
N SER A 276 17.81 -14.62 15.21
CA SER A 276 17.97 -14.02 16.55
C SER A 276 19.13 -13.03 16.71
N THR A 277 20.04 -12.94 15.75
CA THR A 277 21.21 -12.04 15.79
C THR A 277 21.05 -10.88 14.82
N VAL A 278 21.78 -9.78 15.06
CA VAL A 278 21.74 -8.61 14.16
C VAL A 278 22.34 -8.98 12.80
N GLU A 279 23.43 -9.72 12.82
CA GLU A 279 24.21 -10.11 11.65
C GLU A 279 23.38 -10.99 10.70
N ASP A 280 22.71 -12.02 11.21
CA ASP A 280 21.89 -12.90 10.38
C ASP A 280 20.69 -12.16 9.79
N ILE A 281 20.06 -11.27 10.57
CA ILE A 281 18.94 -10.44 10.07
C ILE A 281 19.42 -9.49 8.98
N GLN A 282 20.62 -8.91 9.13
CA GLN A 282 21.21 -8.03 8.13
C GLN A 282 21.53 -8.79 6.84
N GLU A 283 22.12 -9.98 6.92
CA GLU A 283 22.39 -10.83 5.76
C GLU A 283 21.09 -11.20 5.03
N PHE A 284 20.07 -11.63 5.78
CA PHE A 284 18.77 -11.99 5.23
C PHE A 284 18.03 -10.78 4.62
N LEU A 285 18.21 -9.58 5.19
CA LEU A 285 17.70 -8.35 4.62
C LEU A 285 18.37 -8.04 3.28
N LEU A 286 19.70 -8.13 3.20
CA LEU A 286 20.44 -7.93 1.94
C LEU A 286 20.03 -8.96 0.88
N GLU A 287 19.82 -10.21 1.30
CA GLU A 287 19.31 -11.26 0.43
C GLU A 287 17.92 -10.92 -0.12
N SER A 288 17.01 -10.43 0.72
CA SER A 288 15.66 -10.02 0.28
C SER A 288 15.71 -8.91 -0.77
N ILE A 289 16.60 -7.93 -0.61
CA ILE A 289 16.77 -6.82 -1.54
C ILE A 289 17.34 -7.33 -2.87
N LYS A 290 18.35 -8.20 -2.82
CA LYS A 290 18.92 -8.86 -4.01
C LYS A 290 17.85 -9.69 -4.74
N GLY A 291 16.94 -10.32 -3.99
CA GLY A 291 15.76 -11.01 -4.47
C GLY A 291 14.62 -10.10 -4.96
N SER A 292 14.87 -8.80 -5.16
CA SER A 292 13.87 -7.82 -5.64
C SER A 292 12.67 -7.62 -4.71
N CYS A 293 12.86 -7.80 -3.40
CA CYS A 293 11.87 -7.47 -2.36
C CYS A 293 12.16 -6.10 -1.73
N GLU A 294 11.17 -5.49 -1.06
CA GLU A 294 11.32 -4.18 -0.39
C GLU A 294 12.17 -4.23 0.89
N GLY A 295 12.40 -5.44 1.44
CA GLY A 295 13.07 -5.67 2.71
C GLY A 295 12.47 -6.87 3.46
N LEU A 296 12.33 -6.76 4.77
CA LEU A 296 11.81 -7.82 5.64
C LEU A 296 10.51 -7.43 6.36
N MET A 297 9.66 -8.43 6.57
CA MET A 297 8.61 -8.45 7.59
C MET A 297 9.13 -9.24 8.79
N VAL A 298 9.08 -8.67 9.99
CA VAL A 298 9.45 -9.39 11.21
C VAL A 298 8.20 -9.65 12.04
N LYS A 299 7.96 -10.91 12.42
CA LYS A 299 6.70 -11.32 13.06
C LYS A 299 6.98 -12.16 14.30
N SER A 300 6.38 -11.80 15.44
CA SER A 300 6.38 -12.67 16.63
C SER A 300 5.72 -14.01 16.32
N LEU A 301 6.31 -15.11 16.79
CA LEU A 301 5.81 -16.47 16.55
C LEU A 301 4.82 -16.94 17.62
N ASP A 302 5.06 -16.58 18.88
CA ASP A 302 4.37 -17.14 20.03
C ASP A 302 3.71 -16.05 20.90
N ALA A 303 4.51 -15.21 21.56
CA ALA A 303 4.02 -14.18 22.48
C ALA A 303 3.29 -13.06 21.73
N GLY A 304 2.00 -12.85 22.03
CA GLY A 304 1.16 -11.86 21.36
C GLY A 304 0.94 -12.13 19.86
N ALA A 305 1.28 -13.31 19.37
CA ALA A 305 1.37 -13.61 17.94
C ALA A 305 0.03 -13.93 17.24
N THR A 306 -1.10 -13.49 17.80
CA THR A 306 -2.42 -13.62 17.16
C THR A 306 -2.53 -12.72 15.93
N TYR A 307 -3.48 -13.00 15.05
CA TYR A 307 -3.77 -12.12 13.92
C TYR A 307 -4.64 -10.93 14.36
N GLU A 308 -4.02 -9.77 14.54
CA GLU A 308 -4.70 -8.57 15.03
C GLU A 308 -5.39 -7.80 13.88
N ILE A 309 -6.64 -8.18 13.61
CA ILE A 309 -7.47 -7.64 12.53
C ILE A 309 -7.59 -6.10 12.61
N ALA A 310 -7.37 -5.42 11.47
CA ALA A 310 -7.41 -3.97 11.31
C ALA A 310 -6.46 -3.15 12.21
N LYS A 311 -5.63 -3.80 13.03
CA LYS A 311 -4.67 -3.12 13.90
C LYS A 311 -3.33 -2.99 13.19
N ARG A 312 -2.67 -1.87 13.45
CA ARG A 312 -1.22 -1.78 13.25
C ARG A 312 -0.57 -2.40 14.47
N SER A 313 -0.15 -3.64 14.30
CA SER A 313 0.37 -4.44 15.39
C SER A 313 1.84 -4.11 15.65
N HIS A 314 2.22 -4.08 16.91
CA HIS A 314 3.64 -4.10 17.30
C HIS A 314 4.26 -5.49 17.14
N ASN A 315 3.47 -6.51 16.82
CA ASN A 315 3.92 -7.89 16.61
C ASN A 315 4.33 -8.16 15.17
N TRP A 316 3.96 -7.28 14.23
CA TRP A 316 4.46 -7.26 12.85
C TRP A 316 5.23 -5.96 12.60
N LEU A 317 6.51 -6.09 12.34
CA LEU A 317 7.39 -4.98 11.98
C LEU A 317 7.73 -5.08 10.49
N LYS A 318 8.00 -3.93 9.87
CA LYS A 318 8.54 -3.87 8.50
C LYS A 318 9.87 -3.12 8.54
N LEU A 319 10.91 -3.82 8.12
CA LEU A 319 12.26 -3.32 8.00
C LEU A 319 12.55 -3.15 6.52
N LYS A 320 12.72 -1.90 6.07
CA LYS A 320 13.02 -1.59 4.68
C LYS A 320 14.40 -0.97 4.56
N LYS A 321 15.03 -1.14 3.39
CA LYS A 321 16.34 -0.53 3.10
C LYS A 321 16.33 0.97 3.34
N ASP A 322 15.29 1.68 2.88
CA ASP A 322 15.17 3.15 2.97
C ASP A 322 14.94 3.69 4.39
N TYR A 323 14.69 2.80 5.37
CA TYR A 323 14.49 3.18 6.76
C TYR A 323 15.76 3.07 7.60
N LEU A 324 16.79 2.40 7.10
CA LEU A 324 18.07 2.28 7.78
C LEU A 324 18.85 3.59 7.64
N ASP A 325 19.23 4.19 8.77
CA ASP A 325 20.02 5.42 8.74
C ASP A 325 21.39 5.18 8.10
N GLY A 326 21.76 6.03 7.14
CA GLY A 326 23.00 5.91 6.36
C GLY A 326 22.95 4.90 5.21
N VAL A 327 21.81 4.21 4.99
CA VAL A 327 21.63 3.24 3.91
C VAL A 327 20.41 3.62 3.08
N GLY A 328 20.61 3.94 1.81
CA GLY A 328 19.55 4.33 0.88
C GLY A 328 19.92 5.57 0.09
N ASP A 329 19.60 5.57 -1.20
CA ASP A 329 19.93 6.68 -2.09
C ASP A 329 19.04 7.89 -1.73
N SER A 330 19.66 8.99 -1.31
CA SER A 330 19.01 10.30 -1.25
C SER A 330 19.41 11.11 -2.48
N VAL A 331 18.52 12.01 -2.87
CA VAL A 331 18.76 12.98 -3.93
C VAL A 331 18.55 14.37 -3.37
N ASP A 332 19.40 15.29 -3.79
CA ASP A 332 19.24 16.71 -3.52
C ASP A 332 18.46 17.31 -4.68
N ALA A 333 17.26 17.81 -4.43
CA ALA A 333 16.34 18.26 -5.47
C ALA A 333 15.87 19.70 -5.23
N VAL A 334 15.77 20.47 -6.30
CA VAL A 334 15.38 21.89 -6.28
C VAL A 334 13.87 22.02 -6.25
N VAL A 335 13.35 22.91 -5.41
CA VAL A 335 11.90 23.18 -5.36
C VAL A 335 11.53 24.20 -6.44
N LEU A 336 10.61 23.82 -7.34
CA LEU A 336 10.18 24.66 -8.48
C LEU A 336 8.77 25.26 -8.33
N GLY A 337 7.94 24.72 -7.44
CA GLY A 337 6.57 25.18 -7.30
C GLY A 337 5.78 24.50 -6.19
N GLY A 338 4.60 25.04 -5.91
CA GLY A 338 3.74 24.62 -4.80
C GLY A 338 2.30 24.37 -5.21
N TYR A 339 1.67 23.39 -4.57
CA TYR A 339 0.25 23.08 -4.70
C TYR A 339 -0.47 23.47 -3.41
N HIS A 340 -1.56 24.22 -3.53
CA HIS A 340 -2.35 24.66 -2.38
C HIS A 340 -2.90 23.47 -1.60
N GLY A 341 -2.68 23.51 -0.28
CA GLY A 341 -3.15 22.49 0.62
C GLY A 341 -4.68 22.46 0.71
N LYS A 342 -5.21 21.25 0.87
CA LYS A 342 -6.65 20.98 0.96
C LYS A 342 -6.97 20.46 2.36
N GLY A 343 -8.11 20.86 2.92
CA GLY A 343 -8.55 20.35 4.22
C GLY A 343 -7.80 21.01 5.37
N LYS A 344 -7.08 20.23 6.20
CA LYS A 344 -6.30 20.78 7.32
C LYS A 344 -5.15 21.71 6.88
N ARG A 345 -4.66 21.54 5.65
CA ARG A 345 -3.56 22.34 5.06
C ARG A 345 -4.06 23.55 4.25
N THR A 346 -5.31 23.96 4.42
CA THR A 346 -5.83 25.12 3.67
C THR A 346 -5.17 26.40 4.18
N GLY A 347 -4.61 27.21 3.27
CA GLY A 347 -3.82 28.41 3.59
C GLY A 347 -2.30 28.22 3.47
N THR A 348 -1.84 26.98 3.28
CA THR A 348 -0.43 26.60 3.12
C THR A 348 -0.23 25.83 1.80
N PHE A 349 1.02 25.51 1.45
CA PHE A 349 1.31 24.58 0.36
C PHE A 349 1.29 23.16 0.92
N GLY A 350 0.42 22.32 0.37
CA GLY A 350 0.26 20.93 0.83
C GLY A 350 1.18 19.94 0.13
N CYS A 351 1.79 20.36 -0.97
CA CYS A 351 2.69 19.57 -1.80
C CYS A 351 3.59 20.52 -2.61
N PHE A 352 4.79 20.07 -2.97
CA PHE A 352 5.78 20.81 -3.73
C PHE A 352 6.23 20.01 -4.96
N LEU A 353 6.55 20.70 -6.04
CA LEU A 353 7.14 20.15 -7.27
C LEU A 353 8.65 20.30 -7.18
N LEU A 354 9.39 19.21 -7.38
CA LEU A 354 10.85 19.19 -7.30
C LEU A 354 11.49 18.77 -8.63
N ALA A 355 12.73 19.19 -8.83
CA ALA A 355 13.52 18.91 -10.01
C ALA A 355 14.97 18.53 -9.70
N CYS A 356 15.57 17.74 -10.59
CA CYS A 356 17.02 17.58 -10.68
C CYS A 356 17.59 18.65 -11.63
N TYR A 357 18.91 18.84 -11.59
CA TYR A 357 19.59 19.76 -12.50
C TYR A 357 20.20 18.99 -13.69
N ASP A 358 20.04 19.51 -14.90
CA ASP A 358 20.69 18.98 -16.09
C ASP A 358 21.79 19.94 -16.53
N PRO A 359 23.08 19.64 -16.25
CA PRO A 359 24.17 20.55 -16.54
C PRO A 359 24.44 20.68 -18.05
N ASP A 360 24.05 19.70 -18.87
CA ASP A 360 24.33 19.72 -20.32
C ASP A 360 23.44 20.73 -21.06
N ASN A 361 22.20 20.88 -20.59
CA ASN A 361 21.23 21.83 -21.14
C ASN A 361 20.99 23.05 -20.24
N GLU A 362 21.63 23.10 -19.06
CA GLU A 362 21.44 24.13 -18.02
C GLU A 362 19.96 24.28 -17.60
N GLU A 363 19.29 23.15 -17.35
CA GLU A 363 17.84 23.09 -17.15
C GLU A 363 17.44 22.35 -15.87
N PHE A 364 16.33 22.77 -15.25
CA PHE A 364 15.71 22.05 -14.14
C PHE A 364 14.63 21.10 -14.64
N GLN A 365 14.86 19.80 -14.51
CA GLN A 365 13.96 18.76 -14.98
C GLN A 365 13.11 18.20 -13.84
N THR A 366 11.79 18.29 -13.95
CA THR A 366 10.89 17.80 -12.91
C THR A 366 11.11 16.33 -12.59
N LEU A 367 11.29 16.04 -11.31
CA LEU A 367 11.67 14.73 -10.78
C LEU A 367 10.56 14.10 -9.95
N CYS A 368 9.91 14.85 -9.06
CA CYS A 368 8.82 14.30 -8.25
C CYS A 368 7.90 15.38 -7.66
N LYS A 369 6.81 14.94 -7.06
CA LYS A 369 5.97 15.73 -6.16
C LYS A 369 6.09 15.20 -4.74
N ILE A 370 6.22 16.09 -3.77
CA ILE A 370 6.39 15.72 -2.37
C ILE A 370 5.36 16.40 -1.49
N GLY A 371 4.74 15.65 -0.57
CA GLY A 371 3.78 16.18 0.41
C GLY A 371 3.92 15.54 1.79
N THR A 372 5.00 14.79 2.00
CA THR A 372 5.27 13.95 3.17
C THR A 372 6.73 14.09 3.58
N GLY A 373 7.02 13.88 4.87
CA GLY A 373 8.35 14.07 5.46
C GLY A 373 8.45 15.29 6.36
N PHE A 374 7.51 16.23 6.22
CA PHE A 374 7.41 17.45 7.04
C PHE A 374 6.60 17.21 8.32
N SER A 375 7.07 17.77 9.43
CA SER A 375 6.24 18.18 10.55
C SER A 375 5.27 19.30 10.14
N GLU A 376 4.26 19.57 10.97
CA GLU A 376 3.33 20.67 10.70
C GLU A 376 4.05 22.04 10.72
N GLU A 377 5.00 22.21 11.63
CA GLU A 377 5.80 23.43 11.76
C GLU A 377 6.71 23.66 10.54
N GLU A 378 7.44 22.64 10.07
CA GLU A 378 8.27 22.76 8.86
C GLU A 378 7.41 23.13 7.64
N LEU A 379 6.23 22.53 7.51
CA LEU A 379 5.35 22.82 6.38
C LEU A 379 4.89 24.29 6.36
N ASP A 380 4.60 24.85 7.53
CA ASP A 380 4.23 26.25 7.68
C ASP A 380 5.41 27.18 7.38
N GLN A 381 6.62 26.84 7.87
CA GLN A 381 7.85 27.58 7.59
C GLN A 381 8.19 27.59 6.09
N HIS A 382 8.19 26.43 5.43
CA HIS A 382 8.43 26.35 3.98
C HIS A 382 7.34 27.10 3.21
N SER A 383 6.08 27.01 3.64
CA SER A 383 5.00 27.73 2.99
C SER A 383 5.14 29.24 3.11
N ALA A 384 5.57 29.75 4.26
CA ALA A 384 5.85 31.17 4.45
C ALA A 384 7.02 31.63 3.57
N PHE A 385 8.14 30.88 3.58
CA PHE A 385 9.31 31.17 2.76
C PHE A 385 8.98 31.23 1.27
N PHE A 386 8.33 30.21 0.71
CA PHE A 386 8.04 30.17 -0.72
C PHE A 386 6.96 31.14 -1.18
N LYS A 387 6.10 31.65 -0.28
CA LYS A 387 5.16 32.74 -0.62
C LYS A 387 5.90 34.00 -1.05
N GLU A 388 7.09 34.25 -0.51
CA GLU A 388 7.95 35.39 -0.86
C GLU A 388 8.73 35.17 -2.16
N HIS A 389 8.80 33.92 -2.65
CA HIS A 389 9.57 33.52 -3.83
C HIS A 389 8.67 33.12 -5.02
N ILE A 390 7.39 33.51 -5.00
CA ILE A 390 6.46 33.22 -6.09
C ILE A 390 6.85 33.99 -7.35
N ILE A 391 6.91 33.27 -8.47
CA ILE A 391 7.08 33.84 -9.81
C ILE A 391 5.78 33.68 -10.62
N PRO A 392 5.47 34.62 -11.54
CA PRO A 392 4.20 34.62 -12.26
C PRO A 392 4.07 33.50 -13.30
N ALA A 393 5.20 32.96 -13.78
CA ALA A 393 5.27 31.94 -14.82
C ALA A 393 6.55 31.10 -14.63
N PRO A 394 6.57 29.84 -15.10
CA PRO A 394 7.77 29.01 -15.06
C PRO A 394 8.89 29.66 -15.89
N LYS A 395 10.12 29.52 -15.42
CA LYS A 395 11.31 29.96 -16.17
C LYS A 395 11.46 29.14 -17.45
N SER A 396 12.07 29.72 -18.47
CA SER A 396 12.26 29.04 -19.77
C SER A 396 13.09 27.77 -19.67
N TYR A 397 13.98 27.67 -18.68
CA TYR A 397 14.83 26.51 -18.39
C TYR A 397 14.18 25.49 -17.43
N TYR A 398 12.87 25.60 -17.16
CA TYR A 398 12.13 24.55 -16.46
C TYR A 398 11.58 23.54 -17.45
N ARG A 399 11.78 22.25 -17.19
CA ARG A 399 11.29 21.14 -18.01
C ARG A 399 10.29 20.30 -17.23
N PHE A 400 9.03 20.43 -17.63
CA PHE A 400 7.89 19.81 -16.96
C PHE A 400 6.80 19.42 -17.95
N ASP A 401 5.97 18.46 -17.56
CA ASP A 401 4.72 18.16 -18.27
C ASP A 401 3.59 19.07 -17.78
N SER A 402 2.76 19.57 -18.68
CA SER A 402 1.64 20.48 -18.34
C SER A 402 0.67 19.91 -17.29
N SER A 403 0.51 18.58 -17.22
CA SER A 403 -0.31 17.91 -16.20
C SER A 403 0.25 18.01 -14.77
N LEU A 404 1.53 18.40 -14.65
CA LEU A 404 2.24 18.63 -13.40
C LEU A 404 2.36 20.11 -13.05
N ALA A 405 1.76 21.02 -13.81
CA ALA A 405 1.79 22.44 -13.48
C ALA A 405 1.30 22.66 -12.01
N PRO A 406 2.12 23.28 -11.15
CA PRO A 406 1.74 23.62 -9.79
C PRO A 406 0.73 24.77 -9.79
N ASP A 407 0.07 24.98 -8.64
CA ASP A 407 -0.84 26.13 -8.48
C ASP A 407 -0.05 27.45 -8.50
N VAL A 408 1.20 27.43 -8.01
CA VAL A 408 2.14 28.54 -8.05
C VAL A 408 3.55 28.06 -8.40
N TRP A 409 4.30 28.89 -9.12
CA TRP A 409 5.70 28.65 -9.46
C TRP A 409 6.61 29.41 -8.50
N PHE A 410 7.80 28.88 -8.22
CA PHE A 410 8.80 29.51 -7.36
C PHE A 410 10.08 29.80 -8.13
N GLU A 411 10.87 30.79 -7.66
CA GLU A 411 12.28 30.92 -8.02
C GLU A 411 13.05 29.68 -7.54
N PRO A 412 14.02 29.13 -8.30
CA PRO A 412 14.78 27.98 -7.84
C PRO A 412 15.82 28.50 -6.84
N CYS A 413 15.48 28.51 -5.56
CA CYS A 413 16.31 29.13 -4.52
C CYS A 413 16.61 28.23 -3.32
N GLN A 414 16.04 27.01 -3.29
CA GLN A 414 16.23 26.09 -2.18
C GLN A 414 16.32 24.64 -2.68
N VAL A 415 17.31 23.93 -2.14
CA VAL A 415 17.57 22.51 -2.40
C VAL A 415 17.16 21.70 -1.19
N TRP A 416 16.43 20.61 -1.42
CA TRP A 416 15.99 19.69 -0.37
C TRP A 416 16.65 18.33 -0.54
N GLU A 417 17.12 17.76 0.57
CA GLU A 417 17.48 16.36 0.61
C GLU A 417 16.18 15.54 0.68
N VAL A 418 15.99 14.68 -0.32
CA VAL A 418 14.82 13.83 -0.48
C VAL A 418 15.26 12.38 -0.50
N ARG A 419 14.62 11.56 0.33
CA ARG A 419 14.80 10.11 0.32
C ARG A 419 13.63 9.43 -0.38
N SER A 420 13.91 8.38 -1.13
CA SER A 420 12.91 7.55 -1.79
C SER A 420 13.18 6.07 -1.56
N ALA A 421 12.15 5.25 -1.74
CA ALA A 421 12.31 3.79 -1.70
C ALA A 421 13.05 3.28 -2.94
N ASP A 422 12.64 3.77 -4.13
CA ASP A 422 13.14 3.37 -5.43
C ASP A 422 13.01 4.53 -6.43
N LEU A 423 13.63 4.37 -7.60
CA LEU A 423 13.45 5.20 -8.79
C LEU A 423 12.65 4.43 -9.84
N SER A 424 11.83 5.14 -10.59
CA SER A 424 10.82 4.55 -11.45
C SER A 424 10.70 5.30 -12.76
N VAL A 425 10.43 4.59 -13.87
CA VAL A 425 10.19 5.25 -15.16
C VAL A 425 8.86 5.99 -15.08
N SER A 426 8.88 7.27 -15.48
CA SER A 426 7.77 8.20 -15.33
C SER A 426 7.31 8.71 -16.70
N PRO A 427 6.01 8.59 -17.02
CA PRO A 427 5.48 9.14 -18.27
C PRO A 427 5.37 10.67 -18.27
N VAL A 428 5.45 11.33 -17.10
CA VAL A 428 5.17 12.76 -16.95
C VAL A 428 6.35 13.57 -16.40
N HIS A 429 7.20 12.98 -15.57
CA HIS A 429 8.41 13.65 -15.10
C HIS A 429 9.49 13.62 -16.18
N LYS A 430 10.34 14.65 -16.22
CA LYS A 430 11.30 14.89 -17.30
C LYS A 430 12.75 14.65 -16.88
N ALA A 431 13.01 14.40 -15.60
CA ALA A 431 14.34 14.06 -15.10
C ALA A 431 14.93 12.86 -15.87
N ALA A 432 16.17 12.99 -16.35
CA ALA A 432 16.89 11.93 -17.07
C ALA A 432 16.17 11.40 -18.33
N LEU A 433 15.31 12.20 -18.96
CA LEU A 433 14.65 11.87 -20.22
C LEU A 433 15.69 11.56 -21.29
N GLY A 434 15.53 10.43 -22.00
CA GLY A 434 16.45 10.00 -23.04
C GLY A 434 17.69 9.25 -22.53
N LEU A 435 18.01 9.31 -21.23
CA LEU A 435 19.17 8.61 -20.66
C LEU A 435 18.87 7.15 -20.28
N VAL A 436 17.65 6.88 -19.83
CA VAL A 436 17.20 5.53 -19.43
C VAL A 436 16.13 4.98 -20.37
N ASP A 437 15.18 5.82 -20.75
CA ASP A 437 14.10 5.52 -21.68
C ASP A 437 14.04 6.66 -22.72
N PRO A 438 13.89 6.36 -24.02
CA PRO A 438 13.95 7.36 -25.08
C PRO A 438 12.82 8.42 -25.01
N GLU A 439 11.68 8.08 -24.39
CA GLU A 439 10.50 8.95 -24.39
C GLU A 439 10.03 9.33 -22.97
N LYS A 440 10.57 8.68 -21.93
CA LYS A 440 10.14 8.86 -20.55
C LYS A 440 11.28 9.30 -19.64
N GLY A 441 10.96 10.12 -18.65
CA GLY A 441 11.89 10.48 -17.59
C GLY A 441 11.83 9.50 -16.42
N ILE A 442 12.46 9.89 -15.33
CA ILE A 442 12.52 9.15 -14.06
C ILE A 442 11.80 9.93 -12.97
N SER A 443 11.18 9.21 -12.03
CA SER A 443 10.56 9.76 -10.83
C SER A 443 10.89 8.94 -9.60
N LEU A 444 10.89 9.60 -8.45
CA LEU A 444 11.07 8.97 -7.15
C LEU A 444 9.81 8.25 -6.67
N ARG A 445 9.95 7.05 -6.11
CA ARG A 445 8.89 6.29 -5.47
C ARG A 445 8.87 6.54 -3.97
N PHE A 446 7.72 6.96 -3.44
CA PHE A 446 7.52 7.33 -2.04
C PHE A 446 8.52 8.40 -1.52
N PRO A 447 8.69 9.53 -2.23
CA PRO A 447 9.63 10.57 -1.81
C PRO A 447 9.22 11.18 -0.46
N ARG A 448 10.21 11.43 0.39
CA ARG A 448 10.05 12.09 1.70
C ARG A 448 11.11 13.14 1.89
N PHE A 449 10.69 14.30 2.36
CA PHE A 449 11.58 15.36 2.78
C PHE A 449 12.41 14.87 3.98
N ILE A 450 13.71 15.17 3.95
CA ILE A 450 14.62 14.89 5.05
C ILE A 450 15.06 16.20 5.71
N ARG A 451 15.62 17.12 4.92
CA ARG A 451 16.10 18.43 5.41
C ARG A 451 16.33 19.40 4.24
N ILE A 452 16.48 20.67 4.56
CA ILE A 452 17.03 21.66 3.63
C ILE A 452 18.55 21.45 3.51
N ARG A 453 19.07 21.66 2.30
CA ARG A 453 20.51 21.71 2.00
C ARG A 453 20.96 23.17 1.87
N ASP A 454 21.12 23.83 3.00
CA ASP A 454 21.62 25.23 3.06
C ASP A 454 23.08 25.35 2.56
N ASP A 455 23.76 24.21 2.42
CA ASP A 455 25.11 24.05 1.90
C ASP A 455 25.17 23.84 0.38
N LYS A 456 24.04 23.91 -0.34
CA LYS A 456 23.96 23.70 -1.79
C LYS A 456 23.18 24.79 -2.52
N ASN A 457 23.71 25.22 -3.66
CA ASN A 457 22.96 26.01 -4.63
C ASN A 457 22.09 25.10 -5.51
N PRO A 458 21.06 25.63 -6.19
CA PRO A 458 20.23 24.89 -7.13
C PRO A 458 21.01 24.10 -8.18
N GLU A 459 22.11 24.65 -8.68
CA GLU A 459 22.99 24.04 -9.68
C GLU A 459 23.84 22.88 -9.11
N ASP A 460 23.99 22.83 -7.78
CA ASP A 460 24.68 21.75 -7.04
C ASP A 460 23.73 20.57 -6.69
N ALA A 461 22.46 20.67 -7.11
CA ALA A 461 21.48 19.60 -6.95
C ALA A 461 21.91 18.32 -7.70
N THR A 462 21.31 17.19 -7.34
CA THR A 462 21.54 15.92 -8.02
C THR A 462 21.28 16.08 -9.51
N SER A 463 22.22 15.62 -10.34
CA SER A 463 22.13 15.79 -11.79
C SER A 463 21.21 14.77 -12.47
N ALA A 464 20.72 15.09 -13.68
CA ALA A 464 19.96 14.14 -14.51
C ALA A 464 20.74 12.84 -14.75
N GLN A 465 22.05 12.93 -15.00
CA GLN A 465 22.92 11.76 -15.14
C GLN A 465 23.02 10.96 -13.84
N GLN A 466 23.18 11.61 -12.68
CA GLN A 466 23.19 10.92 -11.39
C GLN A 466 21.85 10.21 -11.11
N VAL A 467 20.72 10.82 -11.47
CA VAL A 467 19.40 10.18 -11.38
C VAL A 467 19.34 8.92 -12.26
N ALA A 468 19.86 8.97 -13.49
CA ALA A 468 19.94 7.80 -14.37
C ALA A 468 20.85 6.70 -13.80
N ASP A 469 21.99 7.08 -13.22
CA ASP A 469 22.93 6.14 -12.60
C ASP A 469 22.32 5.45 -11.38
N LEU A 470 21.62 6.20 -10.52
CA LEU A 470 20.88 5.66 -9.38
C LEU A 470 19.81 4.67 -9.84
N TYR A 471 19.04 5.01 -10.88
CA TYR A 471 18.05 4.10 -11.46
C TYR A 471 18.68 2.78 -11.93
N ASN A 472 19.79 2.87 -12.67
CA ASN A 472 20.50 1.70 -13.21
C ASN A 472 21.17 0.83 -12.13
N LYS A 473 21.48 1.40 -10.96
CA LYS A 473 22.07 0.68 -9.82
C LYS A 473 21.05 -0.12 -9.00
N GLN A 474 19.76 0.05 -9.23
CA GLN A 474 18.73 -0.72 -8.53
C GLN A 474 18.85 -2.22 -8.85
N ASP A 475 18.77 -3.07 -7.83
CA ASP A 475 19.07 -4.50 -8.00
C ASP A 475 18.06 -5.19 -8.92
N HIS A 476 16.79 -4.80 -8.90
CA HIS A 476 15.79 -5.31 -9.85
C HIS A 476 16.11 -4.92 -11.31
N ILE A 477 16.77 -3.78 -11.56
CA ILE A 477 17.22 -3.38 -12.90
C ILE A 477 18.45 -4.18 -13.32
N LYS A 478 19.40 -4.41 -12.40
CA LYS A 478 20.56 -5.28 -12.66
C LYS A 478 20.12 -6.71 -12.98
N ASN A 479 19.23 -7.26 -12.18
CA ASN A 479 18.69 -8.61 -12.37
C ASN A 479 17.99 -8.75 -13.73
N LYS A 480 17.20 -7.75 -14.13
CA LYS A 480 16.57 -7.73 -15.45
C LYS A 480 17.58 -7.72 -16.59
N LYS A 481 18.65 -6.91 -16.48
CA LYS A 481 19.71 -6.85 -17.51
C LYS A 481 20.48 -8.17 -17.60
N ALA A 482 20.77 -8.81 -16.46
CA ALA A 482 21.44 -10.10 -16.41
C ALA A 482 20.59 -11.20 -17.10
N ALA A 483 19.30 -11.27 -16.81
CA ALA A 483 18.39 -12.24 -17.44
C ALA A 483 18.30 -12.10 -18.97
N VAL A 484 18.35 -10.86 -19.49
CA VAL A 484 18.36 -10.59 -20.94
C VAL A 484 19.70 -11.00 -21.58
N GLN A 485 20.81 -10.86 -20.87
CA GLN A 485 22.13 -11.27 -21.37
C GLN A 485 22.29 -12.79 -21.39
N GLU A 486 21.78 -13.50 -20.38
CA GLU A 486 21.78 -14.97 -20.36
C GLU A 486 20.92 -15.56 -21.49
N THR A 487 19.73 -15.00 -21.72
CA THR A 487 18.86 -15.44 -22.84
C THR A 487 19.46 -15.15 -24.21
N ALA A 488 20.13 -14.01 -24.41
CA ALA A 488 20.83 -13.71 -25.66
C ALA A 488 22.06 -14.62 -25.87
N ALA A 489 22.78 -14.96 -24.79
CA ALA A 489 23.91 -15.88 -24.87
C ALA A 489 23.46 -17.31 -25.23
N ASP A 490 22.31 -17.76 -24.72
CA ASP A 490 21.77 -19.08 -25.08
C ASP A 490 21.26 -19.12 -26.54
N GLU A 491 20.75 -18.01 -27.09
CA GLU A 491 20.34 -17.92 -28.50
C GLU A 491 21.53 -17.90 -29.47
N ASP A 492 22.68 -17.34 -29.08
CA ASP A 492 23.90 -17.34 -29.89
C ASP A 492 24.63 -18.70 -29.91
N PHE A 493 24.22 -19.66 -29.07
CA PHE A 493 24.79 -21.00 -28.97
C PHE A 493 24.01 -22.08 -29.76
N TYR A 494 22.92 -21.73 -30.45
CA TYR A 494 22.10 -22.66 -31.25
C TYR A 494 22.15 -22.43 -32.76
#